data_AF-A0A1G2ICM3-F1
#
_entry.id   AF-A0A1G2ICM3-F1
#
_cell.length_a   1.000
_cell.length_b   1.000
_cell.length_c   1.000
_cell.angle_alpha   90.00
_cell.angle_beta   90.00
_cell.angle_gamma   90.00
#
_symmetry.space_group_name_H-M   'P 1'
#
loop_
_entity.id
_entity.type
_entity.pdbx_description
1 polymer ?
#
loop_
_entity_poly.entity_id
_entity_poly.type
_entity_poly.pdbx_seq_one_letter_code
_entity_poly.pdbx_strand_id
1 'polypeptide(L)'
;MQHPEIRQKIIESLNLSGLTKPEQDKIVFMLMDNISSRISIAIWDTLSGQDKEDLNNIEKKEFLDYISVKIKDFPKLVEDITRQTLHDFKGKRVGIS
;
A
#
# COMPACT_ATOMS: atom_id res chain seq x y z
N MET A 1 6.70 5.80 12.92
CA MET A 1 5.80 4.69 12.52
C MET A 1 4.44 4.94 13.16
N GLN A 2 3.48 5.55 12.46
CA GLN A 2 2.24 6.05 13.07
C GLN A 2 1.04 5.06 13.07
N HIS A 3 1.22 3.81 12.64
CA HIS A 3 0.13 2.82 12.62
C HIS A 3 0.58 1.46 13.19
N PRO A 4 0.68 1.31 14.53
CA PRO A 4 1.12 0.07 15.18
C PRO A 4 0.25 -1.14 14.81
N GLU A 5 -1.03 -0.93 14.53
CA GLU A 5 -1.98 -1.98 14.13
C GLU A 5 -1.65 -2.59 12.76
N ILE A 6 -1.21 -1.76 11.80
CA ILE A 6 -0.82 -2.22 10.46
C ILE A 6 0.45 -3.07 10.56
N ARG A 7 1.42 -2.62 11.36
CA ARG A 7 2.65 -3.38 11.63
C ARG A 7 2.33 -4.77 12.17
N GLN A 8 1.45 -4.87 13.17
CA GLN A 8 1.09 -6.14 13.79
C GLN A 8 0.39 -7.09 12.82
N LYS A 9 -0.58 -6.58 12.03
CA LYS A 9 -1.27 -7.37 10.99
C LYS A 9 -0.30 -7.91 9.93
N ILE A 10 0.72 -7.13 9.54
CA ILE A 10 1.74 -7.59 8.59
C ILE A 10 2.57 -8.72 9.20
N ILE A 11 3.02 -8.58 10.45
CA ILE A 11 3.80 -9.60 11.16
C ILE A 11 3.02 -10.92 11.27
N GLU A 12 1.76 -10.86 11.68
CA GLU A 12 0.89 -12.03 11.81
C GLU A 12 0.60 -12.67 10.46
N SER A 13 0.21 -11.86 9.47
CA SER A 13 -0.14 -12.37 8.14
C SER A 13 1.04 -13.07 7.47
N LEU A 14 2.27 -12.58 7.66
CA LEU A 14 3.49 -13.11 7.06
C LEU A 14 4.25 -14.10 7.94
N ASN A 15 3.72 -14.43 9.13
CA ASN A 15 4.35 -15.28 10.13
C ASN A 15 5.83 -14.87 10.41
N LEU A 16 6.05 -13.59 10.72
CA LEU A 16 7.39 -13.04 10.99
C LEU A 16 7.83 -13.19 12.46
N SER A 17 7.05 -13.90 13.28
CA SER A 17 7.28 -14.08 14.71
C SER A 17 8.63 -14.74 15.05
N GLY A 18 9.19 -15.52 14.13
CA GLY A 18 10.52 -16.14 14.27
C GLY A 18 11.69 -15.22 13.93
N LEU A 19 11.45 -13.99 13.46
CA LEU A 19 12.50 -13.02 13.12
C LEU A 19 12.75 -12.02 14.25
N THR A 20 13.95 -11.45 14.28
CA THR A 20 14.28 -10.37 15.20
C THR A 20 13.49 -9.10 14.88
N LYS A 21 13.32 -8.21 15.86
CA LYS A 21 12.61 -6.93 15.66
C LYS A 21 13.17 -6.09 14.49
N PRO A 22 14.50 -5.92 14.32
CA PRO A 22 15.06 -5.21 13.18
C PRO A 22 14.71 -5.86 11.82
N GLU A 23 14.70 -7.19 11.74
CA GLU A 23 14.34 -7.91 10.51
C GLU A 23 12.85 -7.77 10.20
N GLN A 24 11.99 -7.88 11.22
CA GLN A 24 10.56 -7.60 11.10
C GLN A 24 10.33 -6.17 10.59
N ASP A 25 11.00 -5.18 11.18
CA ASP A 25 10.83 -3.78 10.82
C ASP A 25 11.31 -3.52 9.38
N LYS A 26 12.40 -4.16 8.94
CA LYS A 26 12.87 -4.09 7.55
C LYS A 26 11.83 -4.64 6.57
N ILE A 27 11.28 -5.82 6.85
CA ILE A 27 10.26 -6.43 5.99
C ILE A 27 8.97 -5.60 5.97
N VAL A 28 8.51 -5.16 7.14
CA VAL A 28 7.31 -4.31 7.26
C VAL A 28 7.51 -3.02 6.47
N PHE A 29 8.65 -2.36 6.60
CA PHE A 29 8.96 -1.14 5.85
C PHE A 29 8.94 -1.37 4.34
N MET A 30 9.67 -2.38 3.85
CA MET A 30 9.70 -2.72 2.42
C MET A 30 8.30 -3.03 1.87
N LEU A 31 7.48 -3.71 2.66
CA LEU A 31 6.13 -4.07 2.23
C LEU A 31 5.19 -2.86 2.21
N MET A 32 5.26 -1.99 3.23
CA MET A 32 4.49 -0.75 3.27
C MET A 32 4.88 0.18 2.12
N ASP A 33 6.18 0.29 1.82
CA ASP A 33 6.68 1.07 0.69
C ASP A 33 6.15 0.54 -0.65
N ASN A 34 6.20 -0.77 -0.86
CA ASN A 34 5.67 -1.42 -2.05
C ASN A 34 4.13 -1.25 -2.18
N ILE A 35 3.38 -1.42 -1.08
CA ILE A 35 1.93 -1.16 -1.07
C ILE A 35 1.66 0.29 -1.45
N SER A 36 2.36 1.25 -0.84
CA SER A 36 2.18 2.67 -1.13
C SER A 36 2.49 2.99 -2.59
N SER A 37 3.57 2.44 -3.14
CA SER A 37 3.95 2.64 -4.54
C SER A 37 2.89 2.09 -5.49
N ARG A 38 2.41 0.85 -5.25
CA ARG A 38 1.37 0.22 -6.07
C ARG A 38 0.04 0.96 -5.99
N ILE A 39 -0.33 1.49 -4.82
CA ILE A 39 -1.53 2.34 -4.67
C ILE A 39 -1.36 3.61 -5.50
N SER A 40 -0.22 4.30 -5.42
CA SER A 40 0.04 5.51 -6.20
C SER A 40 -0.04 5.26 -7.70
N ILE A 41 0.51 4.13 -8.18
CA ILE A 41 0.40 3.73 -9.59
C ILE A 41 -1.06 3.46 -9.95
N ALA A 42 -1.79 2.69 -9.14
CA ALA A 42 -3.18 2.37 -9.41
C ALA A 42 -4.09 3.61 -9.42
N ILE A 43 -3.83 4.57 -8.53
CA ILE A 43 -4.47 5.90 -8.53
C ILE A 43 -4.18 6.58 -9.87
N TRP A 44 -2.91 6.70 -10.24
CA TRP A 44 -2.51 7.35 -11.48
C TRP A 44 -3.14 6.69 -12.72
N ASP A 45 -3.19 5.37 -12.79
CA ASP A 45 -3.77 4.64 -13.93
C ASP A 45 -5.29 4.81 -14.01
N THR A 46 -5.97 5.03 -12.88
CA THR A 46 -7.42 5.22 -12.82
C THR A 46 -7.84 6.64 -13.25
N LEU A 47 -7.00 7.64 -13.00
CA LEU A 47 -7.33 9.03 -13.27
C LEU A 47 -7.27 9.37 -14.77
N SER A 48 -8.18 10.26 -15.19
CA SER A 48 -8.17 10.80 -16.54
C SER A 48 -6.96 11.73 -16.76
N GLY A 49 -6.69 12.09 -18.03
CA GLY A 49 -5.64 13.07 -18.34
C GLY A 49 -5.85 14.41 -17.63
N GLN A 50 -7.08 14.91 -17.59
CA GLN A 50 -7.41 16.15 -16.88
C GLN A 50 -7.21 16.01 -15.37
N ASP A 51 -7.65 14.90 -14.76
CA ASP A 51 -7.52 14.74 -13.31
C ASP A 51 -6.04 14.64 -12.87
N LYS A 52 -5.16 14.14 -13.75
CA LYS A 52 -3.70 14.13 -13.54
C LYS A 52 -3.09 15.53 -13.57
N GLU A 53 -3.59 16.39 -14.45
CA GLU A 53 -3.16 17.80 -14.51
C GLU A 53 -3.65 18.57 -13.29
N ASP A 54 -4.90 18.39 -12.91
CA ASP A 54 -5.49 18.98 -11.71
C ASP A 54 -4.70 18.56 -10.46
N LEU A 55 -4.27 17.29 -10.38
CA LEU A 55 -3.45 16.74 -9.30
C LEU A 55 -2.15 17.51 -9.04
N ASN A 56 -1.55 18.09 -10.07
CA ASN A 56 -0.33 18.88 -9.91
C ASN A 56 -0.59 20.24 -9.24
N ASN A 57 -1.85 20.68 -9.18
CA ASN A 57 -2.27 21.98 -8.68
C ASN A 57 -2.99 21.92 -7.33
N ILE A 58 -3.32 20.73 -6.81
CA ILE A 58 -3.95 20.58 -5.49
C ILE A 58 -2.92 20.54 -4.36
N GLU A 59 -3.28 21.16 -3.24
CA GLU A 59 -2.48 21.07 -2.02
C GLU A 59 -2.49 19.65 -1.47
N LYS A 60 -1.37 19.23 -0.89
CA LYS A 60 -1.19 17.87 -0.32
C LYS A 60 -2.28 17.48 0.69
N LYS A 61 -2.83 18.46 1.42
CA LYS A 61 -3.89 18.26 2.41
C LYS A 61 -5.24 17.89 1.78
N GLU A 62 -5.45 18.23 0.51
CA GLU A 62 -6.72 18.03 -0.23
C GLU A 62 -6.63 16.83 -1.19
N PHE A 63 -5.44 16.25 -1.35
CA PHE A 63 -5.20 15.11 -2.23
C PHE A 63 -6.15 13.95 -1.96
N LEU A 64 -6.30 13.52 -0.71
CA LEU A 64 -7.15 12.37 -0.37
C LEU A 64 -8.62 12.62 -0.68
N ASP A 65 -9.10 13.85 -0.45
CA ASP A 65 -10.48 14.24 -0.74
C ASP A 65 -10.71 14.26 -2.26
N TYR A 66 -9.78 14.83 -3.02
CA TYR A 66 -9.82 14.84 -4.48
C TYR A 66 -9.85 13.42 -5.05
N ILE A 67 -8.92 12.56 -4.62
CA ILE A 67 -8.86 11.16 -5.07
C ILE A 67 -10.15 10.40 -4.72
N SER A 68 -10.70 10.61 -3.52
CA SER A 68 -11.92 9.93 -3.07
C SER A 68 -13.16 10.30 -3.88
N VAL A 69 -13.20 11.51 -4.47
CA VAL A 69 -14.27 11.94 -5.37
C VAL A 69 -14.10 11.36 -6.78
N LYS A 70 -12.86 11.28 -7.27
CA LYS A 70 -12.57 10.87 -8.66
C LYS A 70 -12.50 9.37 -8.86
N ILE A 71 -12.02 8.64 -7.85
CA ILE A 71 -11.90 7.18 -7.90
C ILE A 71 -13.11 6.58 -7.21
N LYS A 72 -14.00 5.99 -8.02
CA LYS A 72 -15.10 5.19 -7.50
C LYS A 72 -14.57 4.05 -6.64
N ASP A 73 -15.10 3.92 -5.44
CA ASP A 73 -14.72 2.90 -4.47
C ASP A 73 -13.22 2.91 -4.12
N PHE A 74 -12.60 4.08 -3.97
CA PHE A 74 -11.20 4.23 -3.56
C PHE A 74 -10.77 3.34 -2.37
N PRO A 75 -11.56 3.15 -1.29
CA PRO A 75 -11.22 2.22 -0.22
C PRO A 75 -11.03 0.77 -0.70
N LYS A 76 -11.84 0.32 -1.66
CA LYS A 76 -11.74 -1.02 -2.24
C LYS A 76 -10.48 -1.18 -3.10
N LEU A 77 -10.11 -0.14 -3.86
CA LEU A 77 -8.85 -0.13 -4.61
C LEU A 77 -7.65 -0.33 -3.66
N VAL A 78 -7.63 0.41 -2.55
CA VAL A 78 -6.58 0.30 -1.52
C VAL A 78 -6.55 -1.11 -0.91
N GLU A 79 -7.71 -1.68 -0.58
CA GLU A 79 -7.83 -3.03 -0.04
C GLU A 79 -7.32 -4.09 -1.02
N ASP A 80 -7.74 -4.00 -2.29
CA ASP A 80 -7.35 -4.96 -3.33
C ASP A 80 -5.85 -4.94 -3.60
N ILE A 81 -5.25 -3.75 -3.74
CA ILE A 81 -3.80 -3.60 -3.92
C ILE A 81 -3.03 -4.11 -2.70
N THR A 82 -3.50 -3.80 -1.50
CA THR A 82 -2.89 -4.29 -0.26
C THR A 82 -2.90 -5.83 -0.22
N ARG A 83 -4.06 -6.44 -0.47
CA ARG A 83 -4.25 -7.88 -0.47
C ARG A 83 -3.39 -8.58 -1.52
N GLN A 84 -3.35 -8.06 -2.75
CA GLN A 84 -2.51 -8.59 -3.83
C GLN A 84 -1.02 -8.50 -3.48
N THR A 85 -0.58 -7.37 -2.92
CA THR A 85 0.84 -7.18 -2.56
C THR A 85 1.25 -8.12 -1.43
N LEU A 86 0.39 -8.34 -0.43
CA LEU A 86 0.60 -9.34 0.62
C LEU A 86 0.67 -10.75 0.04
N HIS A 87 -0.22 -11.09 -0.89
CA HIS A 87 -0.25 -12.39 -1.55
C HIS A 87 1.02 -12.65 -2.38
N ASP A 88 1.44 -11.70 -3.21
CA ASP A 88 2.67 -11.78 -4.01
C ASP A 88 3.90 -11.97 -3.12
N PHE A 89 3.95 -11.25 -2.01
CA PHE A 89 5.06 -11.34 -1.06
C PHE A 89 5.13 -12.73 -0.42
N LYS A 90 3.98 -13.29 -0.01
CA LYS A 90 3.90 -14.68 0.50
C LYS A 90 4.36 -15.68 -0.54
N GLY A 91 3.85 -15.60 -1.77
CA GLY A 91 4.20 -16.51 -2.86
C GLY A 91 5.71 -16.54 -3.15
N LYS A 92 6.36 -15.37 -3.17
CA LYS A 92 7.82 -15.27 -3.33
C LYS A 92 8.61 -15.90 -2.18
N ARG A 93 8.05 -15.95 -0.97
CA ARG A 93 8.71 -16.55 0.20
C ARG A 93 8.61 -18.09 0.19
N VAL A 94 7.53 -18.65 -0.34
CA VAL A 94 7.32 -20.11 -0.45
C VAL A 94 8.17 -20.73 -1.56
N GLY A 95 8.56 -19.95 -2.58
CA GLY A 95 9.50 -20.37 -3.62
C GLY A 95 10.98 -20.37 -3.21
N ILE A 96 11.28 -20.04 -1.96
CA ILE A 96 12.62 -20.09 -1.35
C ILE A 96 12.52 -21.12 -0.21
N SER A 97 12.39 -22.39 -0.56
CA SER A 97 12.41 -23.53 0.37
C SER A 97 13.07 -24.69 -0.33
#